data_AF-A0A429ML44-F1
#
_entry.id   AF-A0A429ML44-F1
#
_cell.length_a   1.000
_cell.length_b   1.000
_cell.length_c   1.000
_cell.angle_alpha   90.00
_cell.angle_beta   90.00
_cell.angle_gamma   90.00
#
_symmetry.space_group_name_H-M   'P 1'
#
loop_
_entity.id
_entity.type
_entity.pdbx_description
1 polymer ?
#
loop_
_entity_poly.entity_id
_entity_poly.type
_entity_poly.pdbx_seq_one_letter_code
_entity_poly.pdbx_strand_id
1 'polypeptide(L)' 'GWGSQIRSYVLDDSRIKDLRTGVENSNTGAVLDGDLDRFIEASLKQGL' A
#
# COMPACT_ATOMS: atom_id res chain seq x y z
N GLY A 1 -2.85 -18.08 -2.41
CA GLY A 1 -4.04 -18.27 -1.55
C GLY A 1 -4.25 -17.03 -0.70
N TRP A 2 -5.44 -16.83 -0.16
CA TRP A 2 -5.72 -15.72 0.76
C TRP A 2 -4.96 -15.90 2.09
N GLY A 3 -4.52 -14.79 2.69
CA GLY A 3 -3.76 -14.79 3.95
C GLY A 3 -2.28 -14.38 3.85
N SER A 4 -1.78 -14.06 2.65
CA SER A 4 -0.46 -13.43 2.50
C SER A 4 -0.52 -11.94 2.84
N GLN A 5 0.50 -11.43 3.52
CA GLN A 5 0.63 -10.00 3.78
C GLN A 5 0.65 -9.21 2.46
N ILE A 6 -0.24 -8.22 2.34
CA ILE A 6 -0.38 -7.43 1.11
C ILE A 6 0.37 -6.09 1.16
N ARG A 7 0.60 -5.55 2.36
CA ARG A 7 1.20 -4.22 2.54
C ARG A 7 2.00 -4.17 3.84
N SER A 8 3.12 -3.46 3.80
CA SER A 8 3.94 -3.17 4.96
C SER A 8 3.79 -1.71 5.34
N TYR A 9 3.54 -1.44 6.63
CA TYR A 9 3.43 -0.11 7.21
C TYR A 9 4.56 0.05 8.24
N VAL A 10 5.61 0.75 7.86
CA VAL A 10 6.81 0.98 8.65
C VAL A 10 6.82 2.47 9.02
N LEU A 11 6.13 2.80 10.13
CA LEU A 11 5.81 4.18 10.47
C LEU A 11 7.00 4.97 11.03
N ASP A 12 7.95 4.29 11.67
CA ASP A 12 9.21 4.87 12.14
C ASP A 12 10.09 5.39 11.00
N ASP A 13 10.05 4.72 9.84
CA ASP A 13 10.69 5.14 8.58
C ASP A 13 9.73 5.92 7.67
N SER A 14 8.54 6.29 8.18
CA SER A 14 7.47 6.94 7.41
C SER A 14 7.23 6.30 6.04
N ARG A 15 7.18 4.97 5.96
CA ARG A 15 7.08 4.22 4.70
C ARG A 15 5.92 3.24 4.70
N ILE A 16 5.11 3.30 3.64
CA ILE A 16 4.07 2.31 3.37
C ILE A 16 4.27 1.74 1.99
N LYS A 17 4.40 0.41 1.89
CA LYS A 17 4.67 -0.29 0.62
C LYS A 17 3.71 -1.44 0.39
N ASP A 18 3.01 -1.44 -0.74
CA ASP A 18 2.20 -2.57 -1.19
C ASP A 18 3.12 -3.62 -1.82
N LEU A 19 3.12 -4.83 -1.25
CA LEU A 19 4.02 -5.91 -1.63
C LEU A 19 3.56 -6.62 -2.91
N ARG A 20 2.29 -6.46 -3.29
CA ARG A 20 1.76 -7.05 -4.51
C ARG A 20 2.09 -6.18 -5.71
N THR A 21 1.89 -4.86 -5.56
CA THR A 21 2.06 -3.90 -6.67
C THR A 21 3.41 -3.20 -6.69
N GLY A 22 4.15 -3.22 -5.58
CA GLY A 22 5.41 -2.50 -5.41
C GLY A 22 5.25 -1.00 -5.14
N VAL A 23 4.02 -0.47 -5.15
CA VAL A 23 3.74 0.95 -4.91
C VAL A 23 4.11 1.33 -3.49
N GLU A 24 4.76 2.49 -3.35
CA GLU A 24 5.19 3.03 -2.07
C GLU A 24 4.68 4.48 -1.87
N ASN A 25 4.35 4.81 -0.62
CA ASN A 25 4.01 6.15 -0.18
C ASN A 25 4.74 6.47 1.13
N SER A 26 5.39 7.63 1.18
CA SER A 26 6.09 8.14 2.36
C SER A 26 5.24 9.07 3.22
N ASN A 27 4.08 9.52 2.72
CA ASN A 27 3.13 10.29 3.51
C ASN A 27 2.21 9.32 4.27
N THR A 28 2.69 8.82 5.40
CA THR A 28 1.96 7.82 6.19
C THR A 28 0.66 8.36 6.78
N GLY A 29 0.63 9.63 7.19
CA GLY A 29 -0.56 10.29 7.72
C GLY A 29 -1.72 10.25 6.73
N ALA A 30 -1.50 10.72 5.49
CA ALA A 30 -2.53 10.72 4.46
C ALA A 30 -3.09 9.32 4.17
N VAL A 31 -2.23 8.30 4.14
CA VAL A 31 -2.65 6.91 3.90
C VAL A 31 -3.48 6.37 5.07
N LEU A 32 -3.11 6.71 6.30
CA LEU A 32 -3.88 6.37 7.50
C LEU A 32 -5.22 7.14 7.56
N ASP A 33 -5.27 8.33 6.99
CA ASP A 33 -6.48 9.16 6.84
C ASP A 33 -7.38 8.72 5.66
N GLY A 34 -6.96 7.72 4.87
CA GLY A 34 -7.77 7.09 3.84
C GLY A 34 -7.33 7.31 2.40
N ASP A 35 -6.18 7.92 2.15
CA ASP A 35 -5.56 8.05 0.81
C ASP A 35 -5.05 6.68 0.29
N LEU A 36 -5.99 5.79 -0.04
CA LEU A 36 -5.75 4.42 -0.48
C LEU A 36 -5.88 4.22 -1.98
N ASP A 37 -6.43 5.21 -2.70
CA ASP A 37 -6.78 5.11 -4.12
C ASP A 37 -5.60 4.67 -4.97
N ARG A 38 -4.42 5.23 -4.72
CA ARG A 38 -3.18 4.87 -5.42
C ARG A 38 -2.86 3.38 -5.34
N PHE A 39 -3.10 2.74 -4.20
CA PHE A 39 -2.84 1.31 -4.03
C PHE A 39 -3.94 0.44 -4.65
N ILE A 40 -5.20 0.88 -4.57
CA ILE A 40 -6.35 0.17 -5.16
C ILE A 40 -6.25 0.20 -6.68
N GLU A 41 -6.04 1.36 -7.29
CA GLU A 41 -5.87 1.49 -8.74
C GLU A 41 -4.70 0.65 -9.26
N ALA A 42 -3.57 0.65 -8.56
CA ALA A 42 -2.41 -0.15 -8.93
C ALA A 42 -2.72 -1.65 -8.86
N SER A 43 -3.51 -2.09 -7.87
CA SER A 43 -3.93 -3.49 -7.73
C SER A 43 -4.83 -3.90 -8.89
N LEU A 44 -5.80 -3.05 -9.25
CA LEU A 44 -6.72 -3.29 -10.36
C LEU A 44 -6.00 -3.32 -11.72
N LYS A 45 -5.03 -2.42 -11.94
CA LYS A 45 -4.22 -2.39 -13.17
C LYS A 45 -3.38 -3.66 -13.36
N GLN A 46 -3.00 -4.34 -12.28
CA GLN A 46 -2.27 -5.61 -12.33
C GLN A 46 -3.18 -6.84 -12.47
N GLY A 47 -4.50 -6.68 -12.39
CA GLY A 47 -5.46 -7.79 -12.47
C GLY A 47 -5.43 -8.72 -11.25
N LEU A 48 -5.08 -8.18 -10.08
CA LEU A 48 -5.01 -8.89 -8.79
C LEU A 48 -6.37 -9.04 -8.12
#